data_AF-A0A0Q6UBV9-F1
#
_entry.id   AF-A0A0Q6UBV9-F1
#
_cell.length_a   1.000
_cell.length_b   1.000
_cell.length_c   1.000
_cell.angle_alpha   90.00
_cell.angle_beta   90.00
_cell.angle_gamma   90.00
#
_symmetry.space_group_name_H-M   'P 1'
#
loop_
_entity.id
_entity.type
_entity.pdbx_description
1 polymer ?
#
loop_
_entity_poly.entity_id
_entity_poly.type
_entity_poly.pdbx_seq_one_letter_code
_entity_poly.pdbx_strand_id
1 'polypeptide(L)'
;MLASLTVLPPAATSPPAPRAAPGHVGLWDADFGPGLEAADCGRWRLDDGFCTANDWRNGVELGTRFRASRVVSVVGVRVYRVDPATVTGSLWDSLGNRIATGTFAPTTRKGWQDLVFAQPVTISPGQTYIASYHTPATKYAFQYDFFDRAVTRGPITALRATDSAPNGVHCYDVAPCTSPTDGFRSSSYWVTPLWQNASDPTAPTPTTPTPTPPAAAAPVVNASAPSAGATRVSRTVAIKVTFSTKIRAATLTRASVRLHRKGKAARVPTRMSYDAKRARLTLKPKSRLRPGTTYRVVVTSKVRDTLGNALDQDPDKPGIQKASWTFRTR
;
A
#
# COMPACT_ATOMS: atom_id res chain seq x y z
N MET A 1 38.97 31.15 -45.12
CA MET A 1 38.75 30.19 -44.01
C MET A 1 37.34 30.39 -43.49
N LEU A 2 36.40 29.55 -43.91
CA LEU A 2 34.99 29.60 -43.47
C LEU A 2 34.85 28.81 -42.17
N ALA A 3 34.58 29.51 -41.06
CA ALA A 3 34.31 28.89 -39.77
C ALA A 3 32.91 28.26 -39.78
N SER A 4 32.85 26.92 -39.65
CA SER A 4 31.60 26.19 -39.48
C SER A 4 31.03 26.46 -38.09
N LEU A 5 29.85 27.06 -38.01
CA LEU A 5 29.06 27.17 -36.79
C LEU A 5 28.37 25.82 -36.53
N THR A 6 28.86 25.06 -35.55
CA THR A 6 28.20 23.86 -35.07
C THR A 6 27.09 24.27 -34.09
N VAL A 7 25.83 24.17 -34.53
CA VAL A 7 24.66 24.39 -33.67
C VAL A 7 24.57 23.24 -32.67
N LEU A 8 24.66 23.55 -31.37
CA LEU A 8 24.39 22.57 -30.30
C LEU A 8 22.92 22.13 -30.38
N PRO A 9 22.60 20.83 -30.25
CA PRO A 9 21.22 20.38 -30.18
C PRO A 9 20.54 20.96 -28.92
N PRO A 10 19.23 21.24 -28.97
CA PRO A 10 18.50 21.75 -27.82
C PRO A 10 18.59 20.76 -26.65
N ALA A 11 18.78 21.31 -25.45
CA ALA A 11 18.81 20.54 -24.21
C ALA A 11 17.60 19.61 -24.14
N ALA A 12 17.86 18.32 -23.93
CA ALA A 12 16.82 17.33 -23.68
C ALA A 12 15.96 17.82 -22.52
N THR A 13 14.67 18.01 -22.77
CA THR A 13 13.68 18.29 -21.74
C THR A 13 13.80 17.23 -20.65
N SER A 14 14.05 17.68 -19.42
CA SER A 14 14.17 16.77 -18.28
C SER A 14 12.89 15.92 -18.19
N PRO A 15 13.01 14.60 -17.98
CA PRO A 15 11.83 13.76 -17.80
C PRO A 15 11.02 14.29 -16.61
N PRO A 16 9.68 14.29 -16.70
CA PRO A 16 8.80 14.78 -15.63
C PRO A 16 9.17 14.10 -14.32
N ALA A 17 9.02 14.84 -13.21
CA ALA A 17 9.22 14.34 -11.86
C ALA A 17 8.56 12.97 -11.69
N PRO A 18 9.12 12.05 -10.88
CA PRO A 18 8.43 10.81 -10.54
C PRO A 18 7.09 11.19 -9.92
N ARG A 19 6.04 11.06 -10.74
CA ARG A 19 4.65 11.24 -10.34
C ARG A 19 4.41 10.28 -9.18
N ALA A 20 3.68 10.74 -8.17
CA ALA A 20 3.16 9.86 -7.12
C ALA A 20 2.71 8.54 -7.76
N ALA A 21 3.11 7.40 -7.21
CA ALA A 21 2.59 6.12 -7.68
C ALA A 21 1.05 6.24 -7.75
N PRO A 22 0.41 5.89 -8.88
CA PRO A 22 -0.99 6.22 -9.12
C PRO A 22 -1.86 5.76 -7.95
N GLY A 23 -2.55 6.70 -7.29
CA GLY A 23 -3.46 6.45 -6.17
C GLY A 23 -3.01 6.93 -4.78
N HIS A 24 -1.76 7.37 -4.60
CA HIS A 24 -1.29 7.95 -3.34
C HIS A 24 -1.54 9.46 -3.26
N VAL A 25 -2.11 9.88 -2.13
CA VAL A 25 -2.56 11.25 -1.84
C VAL A 25 -1.86 11.74 -0.59
N GLY A 26 -1.32 12.96 -0.64
CA GLY A 26 -0.80 13.67 0.54
C GLY A 26 -1.63 14.92 0.81
N LEU A 27 -1.41 15.63 1.93
CA LEU A 27 -2.08 16.91 2.18
C LEU A 27 -1.78 17.94 1.09
N TRP A 28 -0.56 17.90 0.55
CA TRP A 28 -0.15 18.70 -0.60
C TRP A 28 0.07 17.81 -1.83
N ASP A 29 -0.34 18.33 -2.98
CA ASP A 29 -0.04 17.72 -4.26
C ASP A 29 1.45 17.84 -4.60
N ALA A 30 1.92 16.99 -5.52
CA ALA A 30 3.35 16.92 -5.88
C ALA A 30 3.84 18.15 -6.66
N ASP A 31 2.92 19.03 -7.04
CA ASP A 31 3.12 20.30 -7.73
C ASP A 31 2.66 21.50 -6.88
N PHE A 32 2.30 21.29 -5.61
CA PHE A 32 1.88 22.37 -4.73
C PHE A 32 3.04 23.34 -4.47
N GLY A 33 2.80 24.63 -4.65
CA GLY A 33 3.66 25.72 -4.20
C GLY A 33 2.89 26.64 -3.26
N PRO A 34 3.46 27.06 -2.12
CA PRO A 34 2.75 27.91 -1.16
C PRO A 34 2.65 29.38 -1.59
N GLY A 35 3.32 29.77 -2.68
CA GLY A 35 3.27 31.13 -3.21
C GLY A 35 3.90 32.17 -2.28
N LEU A 36 4.94 31.77 -1.53
CA LEU A 36 5.62 32.65 -0.58
C LEU A 36 6.48 33.69 -1.30
N GLU A 37 6.57 34.87 -0.69
CA GLU A 37 7.45 35.94 -1.10
C GLU A 37 8.65 36.06 -0.16
N ALA A 38 9.68 36.79 -0.58
CA ALA A 38 10.91 36.94 0.20
C ALA A 38 10.65 37.57 1.59
N ALA A 39 9.64 38.43 1.70
CA ALA A 39 9.23 39.06 2.95
C ALA A 39 8.72 38.03 3.99
N ASP A 40 8.06 36.95 3.53
CA ASP A 40 7.52 35.90 4.40
C ASP A 40 8.63 35.06 5.06
N CYS A 41 9.80 35.00 4.43
CA CYS A 41 10.94 34.22 4.90
C CYS A 41 11.73 34.91 6.02
N GLY A 42 11.47 36.19 6.27
CA GLY A 42 12.26 36.99 7.21
C GLY A 42 13.74 36.97 6.85
N ARG A 43 14.59 36.44 7.74
CA ARG A 43 16.04 36.34 7.50
C ARG A 43 16.45 35.20 6.55
N TRP A 44 15.51 34.34 6.19
CA TRP A 44 15.78 33.11 5.43
C TRP A 44 15.63 33.31 3.93
N ARG A 45 16.17 32.39 3.14
CA ARG A 45 16.15 32.48 1.68
C ARG A 45 14.84 31.93 1.11
N LEU A 46 14.28 32.62 0.12
CA LEU A 46 13.26 32.09 -0.76
C LEU A 46 13.93 31.29 -1.90
N ASP A 47 13.49 30.05 -2.10
CA ASP A 47 13.96 29.16 -3.18
C ASP A 47 12.75 28.44 -3.76
N ASP A 48 12.50 28.59 -5.07
CA ASP A 48 11.38 27.96 -5.79
C ASP A 48 10.00 28.20 -5.13
N GLY A 49 9.80 29.38 -4.54
CA GLY A 49 8.56 29.75 -3.85
C GLY A 49 8.40 29.17 -2.44
N PHE A 50 9.45 28.59 -1.87
CA PHE A 50 9.50 28.10 -0.48
C PHE A 50 10.54 28.86 0.34
N CYS A 51 10.22 29.18 1.59
CA CYS A 51 11.24 29.65 2.53
C CYS A 51 12.11 28.49 2.98
N THR A 52 13.43 28.68 2.96
CA THR A 52 14.41 27.63 3.21
C THR A 52 15.35 28.03 4.34
N ALA A 53 15.45 27.15 5.33
CA ALA A 53 16.37 27.29 6.44
C ALA A 53 17.65 26.48 6.19
N ASN A 54 18.75 26.96 6.77
CA ASN A 54 19.98 26.21 6.96
C ASN A 54 20.42 26.51 8.39
N ASP A 55 20.15 25.59 9.31
CA ASP A 55 20.29 25.86 10.74
C ASP A 55 21.68 25.55 11.31
N TRP A 56 22.59 24.99 10.50
CA TRP A 56 23.97 24.62 10.88
C TRP A 56 24.05 23.81 12.19
N ARG A 57 23.10 22.89 12.41
CA ARG A 57 23.05 21.98 13.57
C ARG A 57 23.29 20.52 13.16
N ASN A 58 23.39 19.61 14.13
CA ASN A 58 23.76 18.19 13.93
C ASN A 58 22.65 17.28 13.37
N GLY A 59 21.58 17.85 12.79
CA GLY A 59 20.43 17.12 12.29
C GLY A 59 19.13 17.49 13.02
N VAL A 60 18.00 17.34 12.32
CA VAL A 60 16.67 17.67 12.83
C VAL A 60 15.63 16.75 12.23
N GLU A 61 14.70 16.26 13.06
CA GLU A 61 13.47 15.64 12.61
C GLU A 61 12.36 16.69 12.64
N LEU A 62 11.61 16.80 11.55
CA LEU A 62 10.57 17.81 11.32
C LEU A 62 9.27 17.10 10.96
N GLY A 63 8.15 17.52 11.55
CA GLY A 63 6.90 16.78 11.45
C GLY A 63 5.63 17.61 11.43
N THR A 64 4.56 16.97 10.96
CA THR A 64 3.19 17.47 10.96
C THR A 64 2.32 16.53 11.79
N ARG A 65 1.64 17.08 12.80
CA ARG A 65 0.58 16.40 13.55
C ARG A 65 -0.71 16.36 12.75
N PHE A 66 -1.31 15.19 12.67
CA PHE A 66 -2.55 14.98 11.94
C PHE A 66 -3.47 13.96 12.62
N ARG A 67 -4.73 13.97 12.23
CA ARG A 67 -5.74 12.95 12.59
C ARG A 67 -6.41 12.43 11.34
N ALA A 68 -6.96 11.22 11.44
CA ALA A 68 -7.87 10.68 10.46
C ALA A 68 -9.33 10.76 10.96
N SER A 69 -10.28 11.06 10.08
CA SER A 69 -11.73 11.04 10.39
C SER A 69 -12.36 9.65 10.26
N ARG A 70 -11.65 8.71 9.62
CA ARG A 70 -12.00 7.28 9.50
C ARG A 70 -10.73 6.44 9.54
N VAL A 71 -10.86 5.12 9.50
CA VAL A 71 -9.71 4.23 9.33
C VAL A 71 -9.03 4.54 8.00
N VAL A 72 -7.71 4.76 8.02
CA VAL A 72 -6.90 5.10 6.83
C VAL A 72 -5.67 4.21 6.78
N SER A 73 -5.27 3.80 5.58
CA SER A 73 -3.99 3.15 5.33
C SER A 73 -2.96 4.22 4.93
N VAL A 74 -2.00 4.48 5.81
CA VAL A 74 -0.84 5.33 5.55
C VAL A 74 0.22 4.48 4.87
N VAL A 75 0.60 4.85 3.65
CA VAL A 75 1.54 4.10 2.81
C VAL A 75 2.94 4.70 2.83
N GLY A 76 3.09 5.91 3.35
CA GLY A 76 4.36 6.63 3.24
C GLY A 76 4.31 8.06 3.75
N VAL A 77 5.33 8.83 3.35
CA VAL A 77 5.48 10.26 3.67
C VAL A 77 5.90 11.00 2.41
N ARG A 78 5.34 12.20 2.21
CA ARG A 78 5.78 13.15 1.18
C ARG A 78 6.43 14.36 1.84
N VAL A 79 7.55 14.81 1.29
CA VAL A 79 8.35 15.93 1.79
C VAL A 79 8.76 16.84 0.63
N TYR A 80 8.74 18.16 0.84
CA TYR A 80 9.43 19.10 -0.05
C TYR A 80 10.89 19.25 0.40
N ARG A 81 11.83 18.73 -0.41
CA ARG A 81 13.25 18.70 -0.06
C ARG A 81 14.02 19.83 -0.72
N VAL A 82 14.89 20.48 0.07
CA VAL A 82 15.72 21.61 -0.39
C VAL A 82 17.19 21.25 -0.55
N ASP A 83 17.56 20.00 -0.23
CA ASP A 83 18.92 19.50 -0.36
C ASP A 83 18.94 18.01 -0.81
N PRO A 84 20.08 17.53 -1.34
CA PRO A 84 20.25 16.14 -1.76
C PRO A 84 20.68 15.21 -0.63
N ALA A 85 20.64 15.63 0.64
CA ALA A 85 21.12 14.81 1.77
C ALA A 85 20.30 13.52 1.92
N THR A 86 20.89 12.47 2.48
CA THR A 86 20.09 11.29 2.81
C THR A 86 19.12 11.65 3.93
N VAL A 87 17.82 11.51 3.66
CA VAL A 87 16.76 11.79 4.62
C VAL A 87 15.96 10.52 4.91
N THR A 88 15.46 10.39 6.14
CA THR A 88 14.55 9.30 6.52
C THR A 88 13.18 9.86 6.80
N GLY A 89 12.12 9.10 6.51
CA GLY A 89 10.74 9.48 6.84
C GLY A 89 10.19 8.55 7.89
N SER A 90 9.42 9.09 8.83
CA SER A 90 8.88 8.35 9.97
C SER A 90 7.37 8.61 10.16
N LEU A 91 6.68 7.62 10.69
CA LEU A 91 5.32 7.74 11.20
C LEU A 91 5.31 7.40 12.70
N TRP A 92 4.64 8.22 13.50
CA TRP A 92 4.58 8.10 14.95
C TRP A 92 3.16 8.03 15.47
N ASP A 93 2.94 7.24 16.52
CA ASP A 93 1.67 7.20 17.26
C ASP A 93 1.60 8.31 18.34
N SER A 94 0.45 8.39 19.02
CA SER A 94 0.22 9.38 20.08
C SER A 94 1.06 9.15 21.35
N LEU A 95 1.66 7.97 21.50
CA LEU A 95 2.52 7.59 22.63
C LEU A 95 4.00 7.91 22.37
N GLY A 96 4.34 8.39 21.16
CA GLY A 96 5.70 8.69 20.75
C GLY A 96 6.45 7.48 20.17
N ASN A 97 5.77 6.35 19.92
CA ASN A 97 6.42 5.21 19.29
C ASN A 97 6.52 5.42 17.78
N ARG A 98 7.67 5.05 17.19
CA ARG A 98 7.84 5.01 15.74
C ARG A 98 7.18 3.74 15.19
N ILE A 99 6.08 3.90 14.48
CA ILE A 99 5.28 2.79 13.94
C ILE A 99 5.58 2.47 12.47
N ALA A 100 6.26 3.38 11.76
CA ALA A 100 6.89 3.09 10.47
C ALA A 100 8.10 4.00 10.24
N THR A 101 9.06 3.52 9.45
CA THR A 101 10.20 4.30 8.99
C THR A 101 10.71 3.81 7.64
N GLY A 102 11.41 4.66 6.91
CA GLY A 102 12.12 4.30 5.68
C GLY A 102 13.09 5.40 5.25
N THR A 103 13.92 5.08 4.27
CA THR A 103 14.92 6.02 3.71
C THR A 103 14.49 6.45 2.32
N PHE A 104 14.49 7.76 2.05
CA PHE A 104 14.20 8.27 0.72
C PHE A 104 15.28 7.82 -0.26
N ALA A 105 14.88 7.58 -1.52
CA ALA A 105 15.83 7.26 -2.56
C ALA A 105 16.86 8.40 -2.73
N PRO A 106 18.15 8.08 -2.96
CA PRO A 106 19.15 9.08 -3.26
C PRO A 106 18.75 9.91 -4.47
N THR A 107 18.98 11.22 -4.40
CA THR A 107 18.59 12.17 -5.46
C THR A 107 19.43 13.43 -5.37
N THR A 108 19.66 14.05 -6.51
CA THR A 108 20.29 15.38 -6.61
C THR A 108 19.27 16.50 -6.77
N ARG A 109 17.98 16.17 -6.88
CA ARG A 109 16.90 17.11 -7.17
C ARG A 109 16.28 17.65 -5.88
N LYS A 110 16.01 18.95 -5.85
CA LYS A 110 15.10 19.59 -4.89
C LYS A 110 13.65 19.38 -5.33
N GLY A 111 12.71 19.60 -4.41
CA GLY A 111 11.27 19.53 -4.67
C GLY A 111 10.55 18.41 -3.91
N TRP A 112 9.29 18.20 -4.27
CA TRP A 112 8.44 17.16 -3.71
C TRP A 112 8.98 15.77 -3.99
N GLN A 113 9.06 14.96 -2.94
CA GLN A 113 9.47 13.57 -3.02
C GLN A 113 8.65 12.70 -2.08
N ASP A 114 8.45 11.47 -2.52
CA ASP A 114 7.69 10.45 -1.80
C ASP A 114 8.63 9.38 -1.28
N LEU A 115 8.38 8.96 -0.05
CA LEU A 115 8.86 7.72 0.54
C LEU A 115 7.65 6.81 0.73
N VAL A 116 7.74 5.57 0.25
CA VAL A 116 6.78 4.51 0.53
C VAL A 116 7.39 3.60 1.60
N PHE A 117 6.63 3.29 2.64
CA PHE A 117 7.06 2.36 3.69
C PHE A 117 7.07 0.92 3.17
N ALA A 118 7.92 0.08 3.76
CA ALA A 118 7.98 -1.34 3.43
C ALA A 118 6.64 -2.07 3.69
N GLN A 119 5.88 -1.60 4.69
CA GLN A 119 4.54 -2.08 4.99
C GLN A 119 3.62 -0.88 5.25
N PRO A 120 2.44 -0.80 4.60
CA PRO A 120 1.43 0.19 4.94
C PRO A 120 0.94 0.04 6.38
N VAL A 121 0.68 1.17 7.04
CA VAL A 121 0.20 1.22 8.42
C VAL A 121 -1.25 1.67 8.44
N THR A 122 -2.11 0.85 9.05
CA THR A 122 -3.50 1.23 9.29
C THR A 122 -3.59 2.07 10.56
N ILE A 123 -4.14 3.28 10.44
CA ILE A 123 -4.36 4.19 11.56
C ILE A 123 -5.84 4.31 11.92
N SER A 124 -6.12 4.53 13.20
CA SER A 124 -7.48 4.62 13.72
C SER A 124 -7.99 6.07 13.70
N PRO A 125 -9.31 6.29 13.51
CA PRO A 125 -9.87 7.63 13.54
C PRO A 125 -9.72 8.29 14.91
N GLY A 126 -9.63 9.63 14.92
CA GLY A 126 -9.61 10.44 16.13
C GLY A 126 -8.28 10.47 16.89
N GLN A 127 -7.37 9.53 16.62
CA GLN A 127 -6.05 9.50 17.24
C GLN A 127 -5.08 10.46 16.54
N THR A 128 -4.23 11.12 17.34
CA THR A 128 -3.17 12.01 16.81
C THR A 128 -1.96 11.18 16.41
N TYR A 129 -1.49 11.40 15.20
CA TYR A 129 -0.25 10.84 14.65
C TYR A 129 0.68 11.96 14.20
N ILE A 130 1.96 11.65 14.01
CA ILE A 130 2.93 12.55 13.39
C ILE A 130 3.52 11.88 12.16
N ALA A 131 3.48 12.56 11.01
CA ALA A 131 4.31 12.22 9.86
C ALA A 131 5.51 13.17 9.86
N SER A 132 6.71 12.63 9.75
CA SER A 132 7.93 13.42 9.84
C SER A 132 9.02 12.94 8.90
N TYR A 133 10.06 13.75 8.78
CA TYR A 133 11.31 13.36 8.16
C TYR A 133 12.50 13.92 8.92
N HIS A 134 13.60 13.18 8.88
CA HIS A 134 14.89 13.57 9.43
C HIS A 134 15.82 14.07 8.33
N THR A 135 16.44 15.24 8.55
CA THR A 135 17.52 15.76 7.71
C THR A 135 18.79 15.97 8.53
N PRO A 136 19.89 15.28 8.20
CA PRO A 136 21.15 15.41 8.94
C PRO A 136 21.87 16.74 8.66
N ALA A 137 21.59 17.37 7.52
CA ALA A 137 22.22 18.64 7.13
C ALA A 137 21.46 19.87 7.65
N THR A 138 20.31 19.69 8.31
CA THR A 138 19.45 20.78 8.85
C THR A 138 19.03 21.83 7.83
N LYS A 139 18.87 21.40 6.57
CA LYS A 139 18.26 22.22 5.52
C LYS A 139 16.87 21.73 5.23
N TYR A 140 15.91 22.64 5.29
CA TYR A 140 14.50 22.32 5.15
C TYR A 140 13.71 23.50 4.62
N ALA A 141 12.60 23.21 3.95
CA ALA A 141 11.62 24.22 3.62
C ALA A 141 10.67 24.42 4.80
N PHE A 142 10.21 25.64 5.02
CA PHE A 142 9.23 25.94 6.06
C PHE A 142 8.28 27.07 5.67
N GLN A 143 7.27 27.30 6.50
CA GLN A 143 6.45 28.52 6.52
C GLN A 143 5.98 28.78 7.95
N TYR A 144 6.22 29.98 8.48
CA TYR A 144 5.71 30.37 9.80
C TYR A 144 4.18 30.48 9.81
N ASP A 145 3.59 30.25 10.97
CA ASP A 145 2.18 30.54 11.28
C ASP A 145 1.17 29.76 10.39
N PHE A 146 1.64 28.77 9.62
CA PHE A 146 0.82 28.02 8.68
C PHE A 146 -0.27 27.21 9.37
N PHE A 147 0.04 26.59 10.52
CA PHE A 147 -0.89 25.80 11.31
C PHE A 147 -1.66 26.61 12.36
N ASP A 148 -1.76 27.93 12.22
CA ASP A 148 -2.76 28.73 12.97
C ASP A 148 -4.20 28.36 12.58
N ARG A 149 -4.35 27.58 11.50
CA ARG A 149 -5.54 26.86 11.09
C ARG A 149 -5.26 25.38 10.88
N ALA A 150 -6.31 24.56 10.94
CA ALA A 150 -6.25 23.18 10.50
C ALA A 150 -6.31 23.10 8.97
N VAL A 151 -5.65 22.10 8.38
CA VAL A 151 -5.71 21.82 6.94
C VAL A 151 -6.25 20.42 6.73
N THR A 152 -7.34 20.29 5.98
CA THR A 152 -8.01 19.00 5.75
C THR A 152 -7.98 18.65 4.27
N ARG A 153 -7.61 17.41 3.96
CA ARG A 153 -7.76 16.81 2.63
C ARG A 153 -8.28 15.38 2.77
N GLY A 154 -9.47 15.14 2.24
CA GLY A 154 -10.12 13.83 2.37
C GLY A 154 -10.26 13.42 3.85
N PRO A 155 -9.83 12.21 4.25
CA PRO A 155 -9.96 11.76 5.62
C PRO A 155 -8.89 12.31 6.57
N ILE A 156 -7.88 13.02 6.07
CA ILE A 156 -6.73 13.49 6.87
C ILE A 156 -6.86 14.97 7.17
N THR A 157 -6.69 15.33 8.43
CA THR A 157 -6.62 16.72 8.92
C THR A 157 -5.29 16.94 9.62
N ALA A 158 -4.42 17.79 9.06
CA ALA A 158 -3.35 18.40 9.84
C ALA A 158 -3.96 19.37 10.85
N LEU A 159 -3.57 19.20 12.11
CA LEU A 159 -4.22 19.90 13.23
C LEU A 159 -3.80 21.36 13.30
N ARG A 160 -4.72 22.22 13.76
CA ARG A 160 -4.34 23.56 14.20
C ARG A 160 -3.40 23.44 15.41
N ALA A 161 -2.35 24.25 15.44
CA ALA A 161 -1.44 24.37 16.58
C ALA A 161 -2.13 25.07 17.76
N THR A 162 -1.77 24.63 18.98
CA THR A 162 -2.14 25.27 20.25
C THR A 162 -0.92 25.23 21.18
N ASP A 163 -0.91 26.05 22.23
CA ASP A 163 0.19 26.08 23.19
C ASP A 163 0.45 24.70 23.84
N SER A 164 -0.61 23.95 24.13
CA SER A 164 -0.52 22.60 24.73
C SER A 164 -0.34 21.47 23.71
N ALA A 165 -0.55 21.74 22.42
CA ALA A 165 -0.44 20.75 21.35
C ALA A 165 0.00 21.46 20.05
N PRO A 166 1.31 21.71 19.89
CA PRO A 166 1.82 22.43 18.73
C PRO A 166 1.68 21.60 17.45
N ASN A 167 1.69 22.28 16.29
CA ASN A 167 1.93 21.65 15.00
C ASN A 167 3.07 22.40 14.29
N GLY A 168 3.72 21.77 13.32
CA GLY A 168 5.08 22.15 12.99
C GLY A 168 6.01 21.71 14.09
N VAL A 169 6.09 20.39 14.29
CA VAL A 169 6.89 19.82 15.36
C VAL A 169 8.30 19.53 14.90
N HIS A 170 9.24 19.59 15.82
CA HIS A 170 10.62 19.25 15.56
C HIS A 170 11.32 18.67 16.80
N CYS A 171 12.54 18.19 16.59
CA CYS A 171 13.51 17.83 17.61
C CYS A 171 14.90 17.80 16.94
N TYR A 172 15.91 18.37 17.60
CA TYR A 172 17.29 18.36 17.10
C TYR A 172 18.07 17.17 17.66
N ASP A 173 19.07 16.70 16.92
CA ASP A 173 19.96 15.59 17.30
C ASP A 173 20.98 15.96 18.40
N VAL A 174 20.71 17.00 19.18
CA VAL A 174 21.47 17.30 20.42
C VAL A 174 21.24 16.21 21.49
N ALA A 175 20.15 15.46 21.36
CA ALA A 175 19.87 14.18 22.02
C ALA A 175 19.18 13.25 20.98
N PRO A 176 19.16 11.91 21.16
CA PRO A 176 18.45 11.03 20.24
C PRO A 176 16.99 11.45 20.17
N CYS A 177 16.53 11.93 19.02
CA CYS A 177 15.13 12.29 18.89
C CYS A 177 14.27 11.02 18.97
N THR A 178 13.58 10.87 20.09
CA THR A 178 12.64 9.78 20.34
C THR A 178 11.27 10.09 19.74
N SER A 179 10.84 11.35 19.67
CA SER A 179 9.64 11.79 18.93
C SER A 179 9.65 13.32 18.76
N PRO A 180 9.36 13.89 17.57
CA PRO A 180 9.33 15.34 17.38
C PRO A 180 8.09 15.92 18.06
N THR A 181 8.27 16.61 19.18
CA THR A 181 7.14 17.19 19.94
C THR A 181 7.21 18.69 20.15
N ASP A 182 8.38 19.30 19.97
CA ASP A 182 8.62 20.73 20.17
C ASP A 182 8.03 21.54 19.02
N GLY A 183 7.25 22.57 19.33
CA GLY A 183 6.70 23.49 18.34
C GLY A 183 7.56 24.72 18.11
N PHE A 184 7.49 25.30 16.92
CA PHE A 184 7.99 26.66 16.69
C PHE A 184 7.07 27.41 15.74
N ARG A 185 6.44 28.50 16.21
CA ARG A 185 5.58 29.40 15.43
C ARG A 185 4.59 28.70 14.50
N SER A 186 3.90 27.67 15.00
CA SER A 186 2.91 26.90 14.22
C SER A 186 3.38 26.51 12.80
N SER A 187 4.68 26.23 12.61
CA SER A 187 5.29 26.21 11.27
C SER A 187 4.82 25.03 10.42
N SER A 188 4.71 25.19 9.10
CA SER A 188 4.77 24.03 8.20
C SER A 188 6.22 23.69 7.90
N TYR A 189 6.55 22.40 7.88
CA TYR A 189 7.82 21.88 7.35
C TYR A 189 7.62 21.05 6.08
N TRP A 190 6.47 21.22 5.42
CA TRP A 190 6.13 20.60 4.14
C TRP A 190 6.31 19.08 4.12
N VAL A 191 5.96 18.43 5.24
CA VAL A 191 5.92 16.97 5.40
C VAL A 191 4.51 16.45 5.73
N THR A 192 4.03 15.47 4.97
CA THR A 192 2.65 14.95 5.06
C THR A 192 2.64 13.42 5.01
N PRO A 193 1.70 12.75 5.71
CA PRO A 193 1.42 11.35 5.40
C PRO A 193 0.98 11.21 3.94
N LEU A 194 1.34 10.10 3.32
CA LEU A 194 0.74 9.61 2.08
C LEU A 194 -0.27 8.52 2.44
N TRP A 195 -1.49 8.63 1.91
CA TRP A 195 -2.54 7.61 2.04
C TRP A 195 -3.08 7.23 0.67
N GLN A 196 -3.76 6.09 0.58
CA GLN A 196 -4.51 5.71 -0.62
C GLN A 196 -5.91 6.33 -0.57
N ASN A 197 -6.35 7.00 -1.65
CA ASN A 197 -7.74 7.39 -1.76
C ASN A 197 -8.61 6.12 -1.86
N ALA A 198 -9.52 5.94 -0.90
CA ALA A 198 -10.68 5.09 -1.14
C ALA A 198 -11.50 5.77 -2.25
N SER A 199 -11.91 5.03 -3.28
CA SER A 199 -12.82 5.51 -4.32
C SER A 199 -14.03 6.21 -3.68
N ASP A 200 -14.41 7.37 -4.21
CA ASP A 200 -15.32 8.34 -3.59
C ASP A 200 -16.73 7.75 -3.31
N PRO A 201 -17.32 7.91 -2.10
CA PRO A 201 -18.64 7.34 -1.74
C PRO A 201 -19.85 8.12 -2.27
N THR A 202 -19.64 9.23 -2.97
CA THR A 202 -20.67 10.24 -3.34
C THR A 202 -21.43 9.96 -4.64
N ALA A 203 -21.15 8.85 -5.33
CA ALA A 203 -22.03 8.37 -6.40
C ALA A 203 -23.36 7.88 -5.79
N PRO A 204 -24.54 8.32 -6.29
CA PRO A 204 -25.82 8.04 -5.65
C PRO A 204 -26.08 6.53 -5.56
N THR A 205 -26.36 6.07 -4.34
CA THR A 205 -26.56 4.67 -3.98
C THR A 205 -28.02 4.25 -4.17
N PRO A 206 -28.34 3.07 -4.72
CA PRO A 206 -29.59 2.38 -4.42
C PRO A 206 -29.39 1.48 -3.17
N THR A 207 -29.88 1.97 -2.01
CA THR A 207 -30.31 1.29 -0.75
C THR A 207 -29.52 0.09 -0.15
N THR A 208 -28.85 0.35 1.01
CA THR A 208 -28.72 -0.37 2.33
C THR A 208 -28.44 -1.91 2.39
N PRO A 209 -27.57 -2.51 3.27
CA PRO A 209 -27.25 -2.19 4.68
C PRO A 209 -25.78 -2.34 5.19
N THR A 210 -25.53 -1.92 6.45
CA THR A 210 -24.47 -2.28 7.44
C THR A 210 -23.02 -2.52 6.96
N PRO A 211 -21.99 -1.88 7.56
CA PRO A 211 -20.64 -1.82 6.99
C PRO A 211 -20.01 -3.21 6.76
N THR A 212 -19.74 -3.49 5.48
CA THR A 212 -19.05 -4.71 5.03
C THR A 212 -17.57 -4.64 5.42
N PRO A 213 -17.03 -5.66 6.13
CA PRO A 213 -15.60 -5.83 6.39
C PRO A 213 -14.75 -5.73 5.11
N PRO A 214 -13.43 -5.45 5.20
CA PRO A 214 -12.55 -5.38 4.03
C PRO A 214 -12.79 -6.59 3.14
N ALA A 215 -12.96 -6.40 1.82
CA ALA A 215 -13.17 -7.50 0.90
C ALA A 215 -12.02 -8.49 1.07
N ALA A 216 -12.28 -9.57 1.81
CA ALA A 216 -11.28 -10.58 2.07
C ALA A 216 -10.88 -11.18 0.72
N ALA A 217 -9.58 -11.28 0.47
CA ALA A 217 -9.05 -11.78 -0.78
C ALA A 217 -9.76 -13.09 -1.14
N ALA A 218 -10.31 -13.16 -2.35
CA ALA A 218 -11.01 -14.33 -2.84
C ALA A 218 -10.13 -15.59 -2.66
N PRO A 219 -10.71 -16.73 -2.24
CA PRO A 219 -9.92 -17.94 -2.07
C PRO A 219 -9.32 -18.39 -3.40
N VAL A 220 -7.99 -18.58 -3.45
CA VAL A 220 -7.26 -19.21 -4.57
C VAL A 220 -6.86 -20.65 -4.20
N VAL A 221 -6.55 -21.49 -5.19
CA VAL A 221 -5.82 -22.75 -4.96
C VAL A 221 -4.32 -22.47 -4.98
N ASN A 222 -3.68 -22.50 -3.81
CA ASN A 222 -2.23 -22.29 -3.67
C ASN A 222 -1.43 -23.54 -4.08
N ALA A 223 -1.96 -24.74 -3.82
CA ALA A 223 -1.25 -25.97 -4.11
C ALA A 223 -2.20 -27.14 -4.41
N SER A 224 -1.77 -28.02 -5.30
CA SER A 224 -2.46 -29.27 -5.63
C SER A 224 -1.51 -30.46 -5.60
N ALA A 225 -2.02 -31.61 -5.16
CA ALA A 225 -1.33 -32.89 -5.23
C ALA A 225 -2.31 -33.95 -5.75
N PRO A 226 -2.06 -34.65 -6.87
CA PRO A 226 -0.94 -34.45 -7.79
C PRO A 226 -0.90 -33.01 -8.32
N SER A 227 0.33 -32.52 -8.55
CA SER A 227 0.56 -31.22 -9.15
C SER A 227 0.04 -31.19 -10.60
N ALA A 228 -0.14 -29.98 -11.12
CA ALA A 228 -0.50 -29.78 -12.52
C ALA A 228 0.53 -30.48 -13.43
N GLY A 229 0.06 -31.30 -14.36
CA GLY A 229 0.88 -32.02 -15.33
C GLY A 229 1.51 -33.33 -14.82
N ALA A 230 1.34 -33.70 -13.55
CA ALA A 230 1.96 -34.91 -12.99
C ALA A 230 1.65 -36.18 -13.80
N THR A 231 2.66 -37.00 -14.08
CA THR A 231 2.53 -38.29 -14.77
C THR A 231 2.78 -39.46 -13.83
N ARG A 232 2.47 -40.69 -14.28
CA ARG A 232 2.65 -41.94 -13.51
C ARG A 232 1.97 -41.93 -12.12
N VAL A 233 0.92 -41.13 -11.94
CA VAL A 233 0.20 -41.02 -10.67
C VAL A 233 -0.46 -42.35 -10.30
N SER A 234 -0.41 -42.72 -9.02
CA SER A 234 -1.08 -43.92 -8.52
C SER A 234 -2.58 -43.90 -8.83
N ARG A 235 -3.11 -45.03 -9.29
CA ARG A 235 -4.54 -45.19 -9.61
C ARG A 235 -5.46 -45.16 -8.38
N THR A 236 -4.90 -45.18 -7.17
CA THR A 236 -5.61 -45.05 -5.89
C THR A 236 -5.27 -43.74 -5.17
N VAL A 237 -4.68 -42.76 -5.87
CA VAL A 237 -4.24 -41.48 -5.29
C VAL A 237 -5.37 -40.76 -4.54
N ALA A 238 -5.01 -40.12 -3.42
CA ALA A 238 -5.85 -39.11 -2.79
C ALA A 238 -5.43 -37.74 -3.32
N ILE A 239 -6.35 -37.03 -3.98
CA ILE A 239 -6.06 -35.72 -4.57
C ILE A 239 -6.25 -34.68 -3.46
N LYS A 240 -5.24 -33.88 -3.18
CA LYS A 240 -5.26 -32.81 -2.18
C LYS A 240 -5.27 -31.45 -2.87
N VAL A 241 -6.04 -30.52 -2.33
CA VAL A 241 -6.18 -29.13 -2.79
C VAL A 241 -6.03 -28.24 -1.58
N THR A 242 -5.08 -27.31 -1.61
CA THR A 242 -4.82 -26.35 -0.52
C THR A 242 -5.24 -24.97 -0.97
N PHE A 243 -6.08 -24.31 -0.18
CA PHE A 243 -6.61 -22.98 -0.46
C PHE A 243 -5.84 -21.88 0.30
N SER A 244 -5.90 -20.64 -0.19
CA SER A 244 -5.32 -19.47 0.51
C SER A 244 -6.07 -19.09 1.79
N THR A 245 -7.37 -19.38 1.86
CA THR A 245 -8.24 -19.08 3.01
C THR A 245 -9.07 -20.29 3.43
N LYS A 246 -9.73 -20.20 4.58
CA LYS A 246 -10.66 -21.23 5.06
C LYS A 246 -11.91 -21.25 4.19
N ILE A 247 -12.29 -22.43 3.71
CA ILE A 247 -13.42 -22.67 2.82
C ILE A 247 -14.65 -23.06 3.64
N ARG A 248 -15.80 -22.49 3.28
CA ARG A 248 -17.09 -22.93 3.82
C ARG A 248 -17.39 -24.34 3.31
N ALA A 249 -17.25 -25.33 4.17
CA ALA A 249 -17.34 -26.75 3.82
C ALA A 249 -18.64 -27.13 3.08
N ALA A 250 -19.77 -26.46 3.37
CA ALA A 250 -21.04 -26.65 2.68
C ALA A 250 -20.98 -26.36 1.17
N THR A 251 -20.02 -25.53 0.71
CA THR A 251 -19.83 -25.23 -0.70
C THR A 251 -18.97 -26.26 -1.43
N LEU A 252 -18.33 -27.19 -0.71
CA LEU A 252 -17.54 -28.29 -1.25
C LEU A 252 -18.46 -29.47 -1.60
N THR A 253 -19.11 -29.39 -2.76
CA THR A 253 -20.07 -30.37 -3.26
C THR A 253 -19.54 -31.08 -4.50
N ARG A 254 -20.21 -32.17 -4.91
CA ARG A 254 -19.90 -32.88 -6.17
C ARG A 254 -20.05 -32.00 -7.41
N ALA A 255 -20.76 -30.86 -7.28
CA ALA A 255 -20.99 -29.91 -8.35
C ALA A 255 -19.90 -28.84 -8.42
N SER A 256 -19.30 -28.46 -7.29
CA SER A 256 -18.28 -27.41 -7.22
C SER A 256 -16.86 -27.96 -7.30
N VAL A 257 -16.66 -29.22 -6.92
CA VAL A 257 -15.39 -29.92 -7.08
C VAL A 257 -15.60 -31.18 -7.91
N ARG A 258 -14.90 -31.24 -9.05
CA ARG A 258 -15.12 -32.28 -10.06
C ARG A 258 -13.81 -32.96 -10.39
N LEU A 259 -13.88 -34.28 -10.48
CA LEU A 259 -12.86 -35.10 -11.13
C LEU A 259 -13.52 -35.75 -12.34
N HIS A 260 -12.93 -35.63 -13.52
CA HIS A 260 -13.40 -36.30 -14.72
C HIS A 260 -12.23 -36.67 -15.62
N ARG A 261 -12.45 -37.55 -16.59
CA ARG A 261 -11.45 -37.83 -17.62
C ARG A 261 -11.36 -36.62 -18.56
N LYS A 262 -10.15 -36.25 -18.99
CA LYS A 262 -9.98 -35.16 -19.97
C LYS A 262 -10.76 -35.53 -21.25
N GLY A 263 -11.56 -34.61 -21.78
CA GLY A 263 -12.40 -34.84 -22.96
C GLY A 263 -13.70 -35.63 -22.73
N LYS A 264 -14.03 -35.98 -21.48
CA LYS A 264 -15.32 -36.63 -21.14
C LYS A 264 -16.05 -35.84 -20.05
N ALA A 265 -17.37 -35.71 -20.18
CA ALA A 265 -18.21 -35.01 -19.21
C ALA A 265 -18.53 -35.85 -17.96
N ALA A 266 -18.48 -37.17 -18.09
CA ALA A 266 -18.78 -38.10 -17.00
C ALA A 266 -17.82 -37.93 -15.82
N ARG A 267 -18.38 -37.66 -14.63
CA ARG A 267 -17.64 -37.45 -13.39
C ARG A 267 -17.17 -38.77 -12.80
N VAL A 268 -16.00 -38.76 -12.19
CA VAL A 268 -15.50 -39.85 -11.34
C VAL A 268 -16.06 -39.64 -9.93
N PRO A 269 -16.76 -40.63 -9.34
CA PRO A 269 -17.22 -40.52 -7.96
C PRO A 269 -16.05 -40.45 -6.98
N THR A 270 -16.08 -39.45 -6.09
CA THR A 270 -15.09 -39.27 -5.02
C THR A 270 -15.78 -39.13 -3.66
N ARG A 271 -15.06 -39.49 -2.59
CA ARG A 271 -15.33 -39.03 -1.23
C ARG A 271 -14.55 -37.75 -0.99
N MET A 272 -15.18 -36.75 -0.40
CA MET A 272 -14.58 -35.47 -0.04
C MET A 272 -14.40 -35.40 1.48
N SER A 273 -13.27 -34.86 1.93
CA SER A 273 -13.03 -34.49 3.32
C SER A 273 -12.24 -33.18 3.35
N TYR A 274 -12.57 -32.27 4.25
CA TYR A 274 -11.96 -30.95 4.36
C TYR A 274 -11.38 -30.72 5.76
N ASP A 275 -10.09 -30.42 5.82
CA ASP A 275 -9.40 -29.98 7.04
C ASP A 275 -9.38 -28.45 7.05
N ALA A 276 -10.25 -27.86 7.89
CA ALA A 276 -10.38 -26.41 8.01
C ALA A 276 -9.17 -25.73 8.67
N LYS A 277 -8.39 -26.44 9.50
CA LYS A 277 -7.18 -25.88 10.13
C LYS A 277 -6.07 -25.70 9.10
N ARG A 278 -5.98 -26.62 8.14
CA ARG A 278 -4.96 -26.60 7.06
C ARG A 278 -5.47 -26.04 5.73
N ALA A 279 -6.70 -25.53 5.71
CA ALA A 279 -7.40 -25.10 4.50
C ALA A 279 -7.30 -26.11 3.34
N ARG A 280 -7.49 -27.41 3.63
CA ARG A 280 -7.13 -28.48 2.70
C ARG A 280 -8.27 -29.44 2.41
N LEU A 281 -8.69 -29.51 1.16
CA LEU A 281 -9.62 -30.51 0.66
C LEU A 281 -8.88 -31.76 0.20
N THR A 282 -9.40 -32.93 0.56
CA THR A 282 -8.97 -34.23 0.05
C THR A 282 -10.11 -34.91 -0.70
N LEU A 283 -9.85 -35.28 -1.96
CA LEU A 283 -10.73 -36.07 -2.83
C LEU A 283 -10.16 -37.48 -2.96
N LYS A 284 -10.91 -38.48 -2.51
CA LYS A 284 -10.54 -39.90 -2.68
C LYS A 284 -11.47 -40.55 -3.70
N PRO A 285 -11.00 -40.99 -4.87
CA PRO A 285 -11.82 -41.77 -5.81
C PRO A 285 -12.41 -43.00 -5.15
N LYS A 286 -13.71 -43.26 -5.38
CA LYS A 286 -14.40 -44.45 -4.82
C LYS A 286 -13.98 -45.75 -5.50
N SER A 287 -13.46 -45.66 -6.72
CA SER A 287 -12.97 -46.79 -7.50
C SER A 287 -11.58 -46.45 -8.06
N ARG A 288 -10.78 -47.48 -8.32
CA ARG A 288 -9.46 -47.33 -8.92
C ARG A 288 -9.57 -46.62 -10.27
N LEU A 289 -8.78 -45.57 -10.46
CA LEU A 289 -8.71 -44.85 -11.73
C LEU A 289 -8.18 -45.75 -12.85
N ARG A 290 -8.50 -45.44 -14.11
CA ARG A 290 -8.07 -46.22 -15.29
C ARG A 290 -6.57 -46.00 -15.54
N PRO A 291 -5.83 -47.01 -16.02
CA PRO A 291 -4.40 -46.86 -16.32
C PRO A 291 -4.16 -45.91 -17.48
N GLY A 292 -2.98 -45.28 -17.53
CA GLY A 292 -2.53 -44.41 -18.62
C GLY A 292 -3.44 -43.22 -18.97
N THR A 293 -4.42 -42.87 -18.11
CA THR A 293 -5.52 -41.96 -18.43
C THR A 293 -5.29 -40.58 -17.83
N THR A 294 -5.54 -39.52 -18.61
CA THR A 294 -5.48 -38.13 -18.12
C THR A 294 -6.79 -37.74 -17.46
N TYR A 295 -6.71 -37.32 -16.20
CA TYR A 295 -7.82 -36.79 -15.43
C TYR A 295 -7.67 -35.28 -15.26
N ARG A 296 -8.82 -34.59 -15.21
CA ARG A 296 -8.92 -33.17 -14.91
C ARG A 296 -9.61 -32.98 -13.57
N VAL A 297 -8.99 -32.18 -12.72
CA VAL A 297 -9.60 -31.66 -11.50
C VAL A 297 -10.09 -30.25 -11.79
N VAL A 298 -11.32 -29.95 -11.39
CA VAL A 298 -11.91 -28.62 -11.51
C VAL A 298 -12.48 -28.22 -10.16
N VAL A 299 -12.02 -27.10 -9.64
CA VAL A 299 -12.63 -26.40 -8.51
C VAL A 299 -13.28 -25.15 -9.07
N THR A 300 -14.62 -25.15 -9.11
CA THR A 300 -15.37 -24.07 -9.73
C THR A 300 -15.42 -22.83 -8.83
N SER A 301 -15.73 -21.69 -9.42
CA SER A 301 -16.06 -20.44 -8.71
C SER A 301 -17.27 -20.54 -7.75
N LYS A 302 -18.03 -21.66 -7.74
CA LYS A 302 -19.08 -21.90 -6.73
C LYS A 302 -18.54 -22.24 -5.34
N VAL A 303 -17.26 -22.57 -5.21
CA VAL A 303 -16.61 -22.74 -3.90
C VAL A 303 -16.49 -21.37 -3.25
N ARG A 304 -16.86 -21.25 -1.97
CA ARG A 304 -16.74 -19.99 -1.23
C ARG A 304 -15.96 -20.14 0.07
N ASP A 305 -15.25 -19.10 0.46
CA ASP A 305 -14.61 -19.02 1.78
C ASP A 305 -15.64 -18.88 2.93
N THR A 306 -15.17 -18.87 4.17
CA THR A 306 -16.04 -18.67 5.35
C THR A 306 -16.65 -17.27 5.44
N LEU A 307 -16.14 -16.30 4.67
CA LEU A 307 -16.64 -14.93 4.57
C LEU A 307 -17.60 -14.76 3.39
N GLY A 308 -17.75 -15.78 2.54
CA GLY A 308 -18.68 -15.81 1.42
C GLY A 308 -18.04 -15.47 0.07
N ASN A 309 -16.74 -15.20 -0.02
CA ASN A 309 -16.08 -14.87 -1.28
C ASN A 309 -15.96 -16.10 -2.17
N ALA A 310 -16.29 -15.96 -3.45
CA ALA A 310 -16.19 -17.03 -4.44
C ALA A 310 -14.73 -17.27 -4.85
N LEU A 311 -14.39 -18.52 -5.16
CA LEU A 311 -13.05 -18.88 -5.62
C LEU A 311 -12.71 -18.19 -6.92
N ASP A 312 -11.64 -17.42 -6.90
CA ASP A 312 -11.10 -16.66 -8.01
C ASP A 312 -9.62 -16.98 -8.13
N GLN A 313 -9.23 -17.70 -9.18
CA GLN A 313 -7.90 -18.31 -9.25
C GLN A 313 -6.79 -17.31 -9.65
N ASP A 314 -7.15 -16.24 -10.36
CA ASP A 314 -6.24 -15.26 -10.95
C ASP A 314 -6.88 -13.86 -10.90
N PRO A 315 -6.66 -13.11 -9.79
CA PRO A 315 -7.27 -11.81 -9.58
C PRO A 315 -6.94 -10.75 -10.65
N ASP A 316 -5.86 -10.95 -11.41
CA ASP A 316 -5.43 -10.04 -12.47
C ASP A 316 -6.23 -10.25 -13.78
N LYS A 317 -7.05 -11.32 -13.85
CA LYS A 317 -7.92 -11.59 -14.99
C LYS A 317 -9.36 -11.14 -14.76
N PRO A 318 -10.06 -10.64 -15.79
CA PRO A 318 -11.47 -10.29 -15.67
C PRO A 318 -12.36 -11.50 -15.33
N GLY A 319 -13.24 -11.31 -14.34
CA GLY A 319 -14.31 -12.24 -13.96
C GLY A 319 -13.83 -13.42 -13.10
N ILE A 320 -14.71 -14.01 -12.29
CA ILE A 320 -14.34 -15.04 -11.30
C ILE A 320 -13.89 -16.34 -11.98
N GLN A 321 -12.63 -16.77 -11.78
CA GLN A 321 -12.10 -17.95 -12.45
C GLN A 321 -11.99 -19.18 -11.56
N LYS A 322 -12.33 -20.33 -12.16
CA LYS A 322 -12.16 -21.66 -11.58
C LYS A 322 -10.68 -22.06 -11.56
N ALA A 323 -10.28 -22.86 -10.57
CA ALA A 323 -9.04 -23.61 -10.63
C ALA A 323 -9.22 -24.89 -11.45
N SER A 324 -8.33 -25.17 -12.40
CA SER A 324 -8.37 -26.40 -13.18
C SER A 324 -6.98 -26.86 -13.59
N TRP A 325 -6.66 -28.12 -13.30
CA TRP A 325 -5.42 -28.76 -13.73
C TRP A 325 -5.65 -30.22 -14.11
N THR A 326 -4.64 -30.83 -14.72
CA THR A 326 -4.70 -32.24 -15.15
C THR A 326 -3.53 -33.05 -14.60
N PHE A 327 -3.73 -34.34 -14.42
CA PHE A 327 -2.67 -35.32 -14.13
C PHE A 327 -2.95 -36.63 -14.88
N ARG A 328 -1.92 -37.46 -15.09
CA ARG A 328 -2.01 -38.74 -15.80
C ARG A 328 -1.61 -39.89 -14.88
N THR A 329 -2.44 -40.92 -14.82
CA THR A 329 -2.17 -42.12 -14.03
C THR A 329 -1.15 -43.05 -14.70
N ARG A 330 -0.42 -43.82 -13.90
CA ARG A 330 0.33 -44.99 -14.38
C ARG A 330 -0.62 -46.07 -14.89
#